data_AF-A0A1Q7EN88-F1
#
_entry.id   AF-A0A1Q7EN88-F1
#
_cell.length_a   1.000
_cell.length_b   1.000
_cell.length_c   1.000
_cell.angle_alpha   90.00
_cell.angle_beta   90.00
_cell.angle_gamma   90.00
#
_symmetry.space_group_name_H-M   'P 1'
#
loop_
_entity.id
_entity.type
_entity.pdbx_description
1 polymer ?
#
loop_
_entity_poly.entity_id
_entity_poly.type
_entity_poly.pdbx_seq_one_letter_code
_entity_poly.pdbx_strand_id
1 'polypeptide(L)'
;MMMQGGMHGGWFAAWPWLALWILLKLTIGALMITGLILAVRWLRRETSGRSPATPLEILKTRYARGELSREDFDAMKRELERS
;
A
#
# COMPACT_ATOMS: atom_id res chain seq x y z
N MET A 1 -65.22 -6.85 -16.99
CA MET A 1 -64.08 -5.92 -17.20
C MET A 1 -63.72 -5.32 -15.86
N MET A 2 -62.64 -5.76 -15.22
CA MET A 2 -62.19 -5.21 -13.93
C MET A 2 -60.67 -5.00 -13.96
N MET A 3 -60.31 -3.74 -14.17
CA MET A 3 -59.20 -2.99 -13.58
C MET A 3 -57.87 -3.74 -13.37
N GLN A 4 -57.08 -3.80 -14.44
CA GLN A 4 -55.63 -4.01 -14.36
C GLN A 4 -54.96 -2.66 -14.16
N GLY A 5 -54.83 -2.22 -12.91
CA GLY A 5 -54.17 -0.97 -12.56
C GLY A 5 -53.48 -1.11 -11.22
N GLY A 6 -52.14 -1.19 -11.20
CA GLY A 6 -51.40 -1.20 -9.94
C GLY A 6 -49.99 -1.78 -9.93
N MET A 7 -49.46 -2.31 -11.05
CA MET A 7 -48.13 -2.93 -11.05
C MET A 7 -46.95 -1.97 -11.28
N HIS A 8 -47.18 -0.65 -11.30
CA HIS A 8 -46.13 0.34 -11.59
C HIS A 8 -45.48 0.96 -10.34
N GLY A 9 -46.00 0.72 -9.13
CA GLY A 9 -45.48 1.31 -7.88
C GLY A 9 -44.26 0.59 -7.28
N GLY A 10 -44.07 -0.71 -7.58
CA GLY A 10 -43.00 -1.51 -6.99
C GLY A 10 -41.61 -1.23 -7.54
N TRP A 11 -41.51 -0.87 -8.82
CA TRP A 11 -40.23 -0.61 -9.49
C TRP A 11 -39.58 0.70 -9.02
N PHE A 12 -40.37 1.77 -8.86
CA PHE A 12 -39.87 3.05 -8.35
C PHE A 12 -39.51 3.00 -6.86
N ALA A 13 -40.20 2.16 -6.07
CA ALA A 13 -39.87 1.96 -4.66
C ALA A 13 -38.65 1.04 -4.43
N ALA A 14 -38.40 0.09 -5.35
CA ALA A 14 -37.26 -0.82 -5.27
C ALA A 14 -35.94 -0.20 -5.73
N TRP A 15 -35.99 0.80 -6.62
CA TRP A 15 -34.80 1.42 -7.20
C TRP A 15 -33.85 2.07 -6.17
N PRO A 16 -34.33 2.86 -5.19
CA PRO A 16 -33.48 3.44 -4.15
C PRO A 16 -32.85 2.36 -3.26
N TRP A 17 -33.60 1.28 -3.00
CA TRP A 17 -33.10 0.17 -2.18
C TRP A 17 -32.02 -0.61 -2.93
N LEU A 18 -32.20 -0.89 -4.22
CA LEU A 18 -31.18 -1.54 -5.03
C LEU A 18 -29.89 -0.71 -5.10
N ALA A 19 -30.02 0.61 -5.28
CA ALA A 19 -28.89 1.54 -5.33
C ALA A 19 -28.11 1.56 -4.00
N LEU A 20 -28.82 1.63 -2.87
CA LEU A 20 -28.20 1.60 -1.54
C LEU A 20 -27.46 0.27 -1.29
N TRP A 21 -28.03 -0.85 -1.72
CA TRP A 21 -27.42 -2.18 -1.59
C TRP A 21 -26.11 -2.30 -2.39
N ILE A 22 -26.11 -1.80 -3.63
CA ILE A 22 -24.92 -1.78 -4.49
C ILE A 22 -23.85 -0.85 -3.89
N LEU A 23 -24.25 0.33 -3.43
CA LEU A 23 -23.32 1.29 -2.82
C LEU A 23 -22.65 0.71 -1.58
N LEU A 24 -23.41 0.00 -0.72
CA LEU A 24 -22.86 -0.65 0.47
C LEU A 24 -21.82 -1.72 0.11
N LYS A 25 -22.13 -2.59 -0.86
CA LYS A 25 -21.21 -3.61 -1.38
C LYS A 25 -19.92 -2.99 -1.92
N LEU A 26 -20.05 -1.95 -2.74
CA LEU A 26 -18.90 -1.23 -3.31
C LEU A 26 -18.06 -0.56 -2.23
N THR A 27 -18.70 0.06 -1.24
CA THR A 27 -18.00 0.75 -0.14
C THR A 27 -17.20 -0.24 0.70
N ILE A 28 -17.79 -1.40 1.05
CA ILE A 28 -17.08 -2.45 1.80
C ILE A 28 -15.90 -3.00 1.00
N GLY A 29 -16.09 -3.28 -0.30
CA GLY A 29 -15.01 -3.73 -1.18
C GLY A 29 -13.90 -2.70 -1.32
N ALA A 30 -14.27 -1.43 -1.52
CA ALA A 30 -13.32 -0.32 -1.62
C ALA A 30 -12.54 -0.10 -0.32
N LEU A 31 -13.20 -0.21 0.84
CA LEU A 31 -12.53 -0.16 2.15
C LEU A 31 -11.50 -1.28 2.31
N MET A 32 -11.84 -2.50 1.89
CA MET A 32 -10.92 -3.64 1.97
C MET A 32 -9.69 -3.43 1.06
N ILE A 33 -9.90 -2.98 -0.18
CA ILE A 33 -8.81 -2.68 -1.13
C ILE A 33 -7.97 -1.50 -0.62
N THR A 34 -8.61 -0.43 -0.16
CA THR A 34 -7.92 0.76 0.36
C THR A 34 -7.12 0.42 1.60
N GLY A 35 -7.67 -0.38 2.51
CA GLY A 35 -6.97 -0.89 3.68
C GLY A 35 -5.73 -1.70 3.31
N LEU A 36 -5.83 -2.58 2.30
CA LEU A 36 -4.69 -3.34 1.80
C LEU A 36 -3.62 -2.44 1.17
N ILE A 37 -4.02 -1.49 0.32
CA ILE A 37 -3.10 -0.53 -0.30
C ILE A 37 -2.40 0.30 0.77
N LEU A 38 -3.14 0.82 1.75
CA LEU A 38 -2.58 1.59 2.86
C LEU A 38 -1.64 0.73 3.70
N ALA A 39 -2.00 -0.51 4.03
CA ALA A 39 -1.14 -1.43 4.78
C ALA A 39 0.17 -1.71 4.04
N VAL A 40 0.11 -2.01 2.73
CA VAL A 40 1.31 -2.19 1.90
C VAL A 40 2.13 -0.91 1.82
N ARG A 41 1.48 0.25 1.67
CA ARG A 41 2.16 1.55 1.60
C ARG A 41 2.80 1.94 2.93
N TRP A 42 2.20 1.54 4.05
CA TRP A 42 2.72 1.74 5.39
C TRP A 42 3.90 0.81 5.68
N LEU A 43 3.81 -0.47 5.29
CA LEU A 43 4.91 -1.43 5.37
C LEU A 43 6.09 -1.02 4.47
N ARG A 44 5.79 -0.51 3.26
CA ARG A 44 6.79 0.11 2.40
C ARG A 44 7.40 1.36 3.02
N ARG A 45 6.63 2.16 3.77
CA ARG A 45 7.15 3.33 4.50
C ARG A 45 8.00 2.95 5.70
N GLU A 46 7.70 1.86 6.40
CA GLU A 46 8.57 1.35 7.46
C GLU A 46 9.86 0.77 6.89
N THR A 47 9.78 0.06 5.76
CA THR A 47 10.98 -0.45 5.07
C THR A 47 11.75 0.64 4.31
N SER A 48 11.11 1.73 3.86
CA SER A 48 11.76 2.92 3.31
C SER A 48 12.09 3.99 4.37
N GLY A 49 11.65 3.77 5.62
CA GLY A 49 12.14 4.46 6.81
C GLY A 49 13.49 3.90 7.26
N ARG A 50 13.86 2.71 6.75
CA ARG A 50 15.26 2.40 6.51
C ARG A 50 15.65 3.21 5.27
N SER A 51 16.21 4.39 5.54
CA SER A 51 16.96 5.23 4.61
C SER A 51 17.60 4.34 3.52
N PRO A 52 17.65 4.76 2.24
CA PRO A 52 18.44 4.03 1.24
C PRO A 52 19.77 3.69 1.91
N ALA A 53 19.99 2.39 2.17
CA ALA A 53 21.02 1.94 3.10
C ALA A 53 22.27 2.75 2.78
N THR A 54 22.67 3.62 3.70
CA THR A 54 23.70 4.60 3.39
C THR A 54 24.89 3.82 2.85
N PRO A 55 25.67 4.34 1.90
CA PRO A 55 26.78 3.57 1.34
C PRO A 55 27.65 2.89 2.41
N LEU A 56 27.74 3.50 3.59
CA LEU A 56 28.28 2.94 4.83
C LEU A 56 27.62 1.63 5.33
N GLU A 57 26.29 1.50 5.35
CA GLU A 57 25.60 0.25 5.72
C GLU A 57 25.85 -0.90 4.72
N ILE A 58 25.95 -0.59 3.42
CA ILE A 58 26.31 -1.58 2.40
C ILE A 58 27.76 -2.06 2.61
N LEU A 59 28.68 -1.12 2.84
CA LEU A 59 30.08 -1.39 3.16
C LEU A 59 30.23 -2.25 4.41
N LYS A 60 29.49 -1.92 5.48
CA LYS A 60 29.52 -2.64 6.76
C LYS A 60 29.02 -4.08 6.62
N THR A 61 28.01 -4.29 5.78
CA THR A 61 27.46 -5.62 5.47
C THR A 61 28.48 -6.49 4.71
N ARG A 62 29.21 -5.92 3.75
CA ARG A 62 30.25 -6.65 2.99
C ARG A 62 31.50 -6.93 3.81
N TYR A 63 31.91 -5.99 4.66
CA TYR A 63 32.98 -6.21 5.63
C TYR A 63 32.63 -7.32 6.63
N ALA A 64 31.38 -7.36 7.13
CA ALA A 64 30.92 -8.43 8.02
C ALA A 64 30.84 -9.80 7.33
N ARG A 65 30.62 -9.83 6.01
CA ARG A 65 30.73 -11.05 5.19
C ARG A 65 32.17 -11.48 4.90
N GLY A 66 33.16 -10.65 5.23
CA GLY A 66 34.57 -10.90 4.91
C GLY A 66 34.91 -10.70 3.43
N GLU A 67 33.99 -10.15 2.63
CA GLU A 67 34.20 -9.84 1.21
C GLU A 67 35.03 -8.58 1.00
N LEU A 68 35.27 -7.80 2.05
CA LEU A 68 35.97 -6.52 2.01
C LEU A 68 37.08 -6.48 3.07
N SER A 69 38.30 -6.13 2.66
CA SER A 69 39.42 -5.89 3.59
C SER A 69 39.16 -4.66 4.44
N ARG A 70 39.78 -4.62 5.63
CA ARG A 70 39.71 -3.50 6.57
C ARG A 70 40.27 -2.20 5.96
N GLU A 71 41.25 -2.34 5.06
CA GLU A 71 41.88 -1.24 4.34
C GLU A 71 40.94 -0.59 3.33
N ASP A 72 40.20 -1.39 2.56
CA ASP A 72 39.22 -0.92 1.57
C ASP A 72 38.02 -0.25 2.24
N PHE A 73 37.60 -0.78 3.40
CA PHE A 73 36.55 -0.18 4.21
C PHE A 73 36.93 1.22 4.70
N ASP A 74 38.15 1.41 5.20
CA ASP A 74 38.64 2.70 5.68
C ASP A 74 38.88 3.72 4.55
N ALA A 75 39.31 3.25 3.38
CA ALA A 75 39.45 4.10 2.19
C ALA A 75 38.09 4.67 1.75
N MET A 76 37.09 3.79 1.56
CA MET A 76 35.75 4.20 1.14
C MET A 76 35.03 5.03 2.22
N LYS A 77 35.23 4.73 3.50
CA LYS A 77 34.66 5.52 4.60
C LYS A 77 35.16 6.97 4.58
N ARG A 78 36.46 7.19 4.37
CA ARG A 78 37.06 8.54 4.30
C ARG A 78 36.63 9.32 3.06
N GLU A 79 36.38 8.64 1.96
CA GLU A 79 35.86 9.24 0.73
C GLU A 79 34.39 9.68 0.90
N LEU A 80 33.58 8.84 1.54
CA LEU A 80 32.19 9.15 1.91
C LEU A 80 32.05 10.25 2.96
N GLU A 81 33.02 10.40 3.87
CA GLU A 81 33.05 11.50 4.86
C GLU A 81 33.53 12.83 4.26
N ARG A 82 34.11 12.83 3.05
CA ARG A 82 34.59 14.04 2.34
C ARG A 82 33.61 14.58 1.28
N SER A 83 32.48 13.92 1.04
CA SER A 83 31.45 14.31 0.06
C SER A 83 30.14 14.70 0.73
#